data_AF-A0A928HTD4-F1
#
_entry.id   AF-A0A928HTD4-F1
#
_cell.length_a   1.000
_cell.length_b   1.000
_cell.length_c   1.000
_cell.angle_alpha   90.00
_cell.angle_beta   90.00
_cell.angle_gamma   90.00
#
_symmetry.space_group_name_H-M   'P 1'
#
loop_
_entity.id
_entity.type
_entity.pdbx_description
1 polymer ?
#
loop_
_entity_poly.entity_id
_entity_poly.type
_entity_poly.pdbx_seq_one_letter_code
_entity_poly.pdbx_strand_id
1 'polypeptide(L)'
;MASKGTRDFALVLSGGAAKGIYHIGALKAIREYGLNIIAMSGSSVGGLNAVGLTFLDPARIEEMWDAFRFDNFYTAADSPDSSLSSQTGVRAVIEELVTEDIFPVSKPVYVTIANSQGTPEYIDLAGRPRREVIDLLLATCAMPIVFSPVTFEGEAYMDGGVVDNLPVLPIYLDGYRDVISISASQTLKIDKDKYFFDNLIEITPSKDLGGIIDGTLNFSVTSKAFAKELGYLDAKRAIEKYLIEHDMATPDMAKQAQMVDEGYGYSTKSYEQKLAEAQAAREEADYQNARKAAKHAELEDRISSTFDKLEKFL
;
A
#
# COMPACT_ATOMS: atom_id res chain seq x y z
N MET A 1 30.06 -21.60 -17.03
CA MET A 1 29.36 -20.76 -16.05
C MET A 1 28.61 -19.70 -16.84
N ALA A 2 27.29 -19.85 -17.01
CA ALA A 2 26.49 -18.80 -17.63
C ALA A 2 26.59 -17.55 -16.75
N SER A 3 26.88 -16.39 -17.33
CA SER A 3 26.80 -15.12 -16.61
C SER A 3 25.43 -15.01 -15.96
N LYS A 4 25.36 -14.65 -14.68
CA LYS A 4 24.11 -14.20 -14.04
C LYS A 4 23.62 -12.97 -14.81
N GLY A 5 22.90 -13.17 -15.92
CA GLY A 5 22.21 -12.09 -16.60
C GLY A 5 21.16 -11.58 -15.63
N THR A 6 21.23 -10.30 -15.29
CA THR A 6 20.11 -9.60 -14.64
C THR A 6 18.90 -9.76 -15.55
N ARG A 7 17.84 -10.42 -15.06
CA ARG A 7 16.58 -10.53 -15.80
C ARG A 7 15.77 -9.27 -15.56
N ASP A 8 15.28 -8.69 -16.64
CA ASP A 8 14.47 -7.49 -16.62
C ASP A 8 12.99 -7.86 -16.54
N PHE A 9 12.25 -7.17 -15.67
CA PHE A 9 10.81 -7.34 -15.50
C PHE A 9 10.13 -5.97 -15.50
N ALA A 10 8.90 -5.93 -15.99
CA ALA A 10 7.96 -4.87 -15.65
C ALA A 10 7.24 -5.23 -14.34
N LEU A 11 6.96 -4.22 -13.52
CA LEU A 11 6.35 -4.37 -12.20
C LEU A 11 4.98 -3.71 -12.15
N VAL A 12 3.95 -4.45 -11.75
CA VAL A 12 2.58 -3.94 -11.58
C VAL A 12 2.22 -3.94 -10.09
N LEU A 13 1.82 -2.80 -9.55
CA LEU A 13 1.52 -2.60 -8.13
C LEU A 13 0.05 -2.21 -7.94
N SER A 14 -0.68 -2.93 -7.10
CA SER A 14 -2.09 -2.59 -6.86
C SER A 14 -2.28 -1.36 -5.97
N GLY A 15 -3.49 -0.81 -5.93
CA GLY A 15 -3.88 0.10 -4.85
C GLY A 15 -4.17 -0.63 -3.53
N GLY A 16 -4.42 0.13 -2.46
CA GLY A 16 -4.71 -0.43 -1.13
C GLY A 16 -4.37 0.45 0.09
N ALA A 17 -4.02 1.73 -0.10
CA ALA A 17 -3.60 2.66 0.95
C ALA A 17 -2.58 2.02 1.92
N ALA A 18 -2.89 1.88 3.22
CA ALA A 18 -1.95 1.32 4.21
C ALA A 18 -1.42 -0.08 3.85
N LYS A 19 -2.21 -0.88 3.12
CA LYS A 19 -1.80 -2.22 2.67
C LYS A 19 -0.66 -2.17 1.63
N GLY A 20 -0.41 -1.01 1.03
CA GLY A 20 0.70 -0.79 0.09
C GLY A 20 2.09 -1.01 0.70
N ILE A 21 2.23 -1.01 2.03
CA ILE A 21 3.47 -1.42 2.71
C ILE A 21 3.87 -2.88 2.38
N TYR A 22 2.90 -3.72 2.03
CA TYR A 22 3.14 -5.08 1.53
C TYR A 22 4.06 -5.08 0.31
N HIS A 23 3.94 -4.08 -0.57
CA HIS A 23 4.83 -3.92 -1.72
C HIS A 23 6.28 -3.76 -1.26
N ILE A 24 6.55 -2.98 -0.21
CA ILE A 24 7.92 -2.68 0.25
C ILE A 24 8.62 -3.95 0.72
N GLY A 25 7.92 -4.80 1.46
CA GLY A 25 8.41 -6.14 1.82
C GLY A 25 8.76 -6.97 0.59
N ALA A 26 7.83 -7.04 -0.36
CA ALA A 26 8.02 -7.81 -1.58
C ALA A 26 9.19 -7.29 -2.44
N LEU A 27 9.37 -5.98 -2.51
CA LEU A 27 10.45 -5.31 -3.24
C LEU A 27 11.82 -5.61 -2.64
N LYS A 28 11.91 -5.74 -1.32
CA LYS A 28 13.13 -6.20 -0.65
C LYS A 28 13.55 -7.57 -1.16
N ALA A 29 12.61 -8.53 -1.24
CA ALA A 29 12.90 -9.85 -1.79
C ALA A 29 13.29 -9.78 -3.28
N ILE A 30 12.53 -9.05 -4.11
CA ILE A 30 12.86 -8.87 -5.55
C ILE A 30 14.31 -8.39 -5.74
N ARG A 31 14.76 -7.42 -4.94
CA ARG A 31 16.13 -6.89 -4.95
C ARG A 31 17.16 -7.92 -4.50
N GLU A 32 16.92 -8.66 -3.42
CA GLU A 32 17.83 -9.69 -2.92
C GLU A 32 18.06 -10.82 -3.94
N TYR A 33 17.05 -11.15 -4.75
CA TYR A 33 17.14 -12.14 -5.82
C TYR A 33 17.72 -11.57 -7.12
N GLY A 34 18.01 -10.26 -7.17
CA GLY A 34 18.65 -9.61 -8.32
C GLY A 34 17.77 -9.50 -9.57
N LEU A 35 16.45 -9.46 -9.40
CA LEU A 35 15.51 -9.19 -10.50
C LEU A 35 15.48 -7.69 -10.77
N ASN A 36 15.75 -7.29 -12.02
CA ASN A 36 15.81 -5.88 -12.40
C ASN A 36 14.44 -5.37 -12.85
N ILE A 37 14.06 -4.17 -12.41
CA ILE A 37 12.79 -3.55 -12.77
C ILE A 37 13.03 -2.44 -13.80
N ILE A 38 12.46 -2.61 -15.00
CA ILE A 38 12.68 -1.71 -16.14
C ILE A 38 11.48 -0.83 -16.50
N ALA A 39 10.29 -1.20 -16.03
CA ALA A 39 9.07 -0.40 -16.15
C ALA A 39 8.13 -0.71 -14.98
N MET A 40 7.27 0.24 -14.65
CA MET A 40 6.31 0.10 -13.56
C MET A 40 4.92 0.59 -13.96
N SER A 41 3.90 0.00 -13.35
CA SER A 41 2.53 0.48 -13.42
C SER A 41 1.88 0.36 -12.05
N GLY A 42 1.16 1.39 -11.62
CA GLY A 42 0.59 1.44 -10.29
C GLY A 42 -0.73 2.21 -10.21
N SER A 43 -1.54 1.84 -9.22
CA SER A 43 -2.80 2.51 -8.91
C SER A 43 -2.78 2.95 -7.44
N SER A 44 -3.18 4.18 -7.13
CA SER A 44 -3.14 4.72 -5.77
C SER A 44 -1.74 4.60 -5.15
N VAL A 45 -1.66 4.03 -3.95
CA VAL A 45 -0.40 3.72 -3.26
C VAL A 45 0.58 2.88 -4.10
N GLY A 46 0.09 2.08 -5.06
CA GLY A 46 0.94 1.38 -6.02
C GLY A 46 1.69 2.34 -6.93
N GLY A 47 1.04 3.42 -7.39
CA GLY A 47 1.66 4.49 -8.18
C GLY A 47 2.69 5.28 -7.36
N LEU A 48 2.37 5.59 -6.10
CA LEU A 48 3.33 6.23 -5.18
C LEU A 48 4.58 5.39 -4.99
N ASN A 49 4.42 4.11 -4.65
CA ASN A 49 5.56 3.21 -4.47
C ASN A 49 6.35 3.03 -5.78
N ALA A 50 5.68 2.96 -6.94
CA ALA A 50 6.35 2.89 -8.24
C ALA A 50 7.27 4.09 -8.50
N VAL A 51 6.79 5.31 -8.24
CA VAL A 51 7.63 6.51 -8.37
C VAL A 51 8.79 6.48 -7.40
N GLY A 52 8.56 6.14 -6.13
CA GLY A 52 9.65 6.02 -5.15
C GLY A 52 10.77 5.09 -5.62
N LEU A 53 10.43 3.97 -6.26
CA LEU A 53 11.40 2.96 -6.71
C LEU A 53 12.27 3.38 -7.90
N THR A 54 11.89 4.44 -8.62
CA THR A 54 12.66 4.86 -9.80
C THR A 54 14.06 5.35 -9.45
N PHE A 55 14.24 6.00 -8.29
CA PHE A 55 15.51 6.64 -7.91
C PHE A 55 15.84 6.62 -6.42
N LEU A 56 14.91 6.21 -5.55
CA LEU A 56 15.19 6.11 -4.11
C LEU A 56 15.74 4.74 -3.78
N ASP A 57 16.69 4.69 -2.83
CA ASP A 57 17.00 3.44 -2.15
C ASP A 57 15.69 2.92 -1.52
N PRO A 58 15.28 1.66 -1.77
CA PRO A 58 14.17 1.02 -1.05
C PRO A 58 14.18 1.28 0.46
N ALA A 59 15.36 1.44 1.08
CA ALA A 59 15.49 1.83 2.48
C ALA A 59 14.83 3.19 2.80
N ARG A 60 14.94 4.19 1.94
CA ARG A 60 14.30 5.51 2.14
C ARG A 60 12.77 5.42 2.03
N ILE A 61 12.26 4.63 1.08
CA ILE A 61 10.82 4.38 0.98
C ILE A 61 10.33 3.63 2.23
N GLU A 62 11.11 2.67 2.71
CA GLU A 62 10.84 1.95 3.96
C GLU A 62 10.82 2.90 5.17
N GLU A 63 11.78 3.82 5.28
CA GLU A 63 11.81 4.85 6.34
C GLU A 63 10.58 5.77 6.29
N MET A 64 10.20 6.24 5.09
CA MET A 64 8.99 7.04 4.91
C MET A 64 7.74 6.27 5.39
N TRP A 65 7.63 5.01 4.99
CA TRP A 65 6.55 4.14 5.43
C TRP A 65 6.55 3.87 6.93
N ASP A 66 7.72 3.65 7.54
CA ASP A 66 7.88 3.41 8.96
C ASP A 66 7.53 4.67 9.77
N ALA A 67 7.76 5.88 9.22
CA ALA A 67 7.35 7.17 9.79
C ALA A 67 5.87 7.50 9.57
N PHE A 68 5.27 7.03 8.47
CA PHE A 68 3.89 7.36 8.08
C PHE A 68 2.85 6.89 9.11
N ARG A 69 1.92 7.76 9.51
CA ARG A 69 0.82 7.49 10.44
C ARG A 69 -0.52 7.91 9.82
N PHE A 70 -1.63 7.54 10.46
CA PHE A 70 -2.97 7.93 10.00
C PHE A 70 -3.13 9.46 9.90
N ASP A 71 -2.55 10.22 10.83
CA ASP A 71 -2.60 11.69 10.80
C ASP A 71 -1.82 12.29 9.62
N ASN A 72 -0.90 11.54 9.00
CA ASN A 72 -0.26 11.92 7.72
C ASN A 72 -1.17 11.61 6.53
N PHE A 73 -2.08 10.66 6.65
CA PHE A 73 -3.05 10.33 5.62
C PHE A 73 -4.24 11.28 5.63
N TYR A 74 -4.80 11.55 6.81
CA TYR A 74 -5.98 12.37 6.99
C TYR A 74 -5.77 13.35 8.14
N THR A 75 -5.67 14.64 7.81
CA THR A 75 -5.44 15.71 8.78
C THR A 75 -6.75 16.37 9.21
N ALA A 76 -6.71 17.15 10.29
CA ALA A 76 -7.88 17.95 10.72
C ALA A 76 -8.36 18.94 9.65
N ALA A 77 -7.46 19.41 8.77
CA ALA A 77 -7.81 20.29 7.65
C ALA A 77 -8.65 19.57 6.58
N ASP A 78 -8.60 18.23 6.55
CA ASP A 78 -9.23 17.41 5.53
C ASP A 78 -10.64 16.93 5.94
N SER A 79 -11.12 17.41 7.11
CA SER A 79 -12.42 17.05 7.70
C SER A 79 -13.62 17.38 6.80
N PRO A 80 -14.73 16.62 6.84
CA PRO A 80 -15.86 16.80 5.93
C PRO A 80 -16.58 18.15 6.11
N ASP A 81 -16.46 18.75 7.30
CA ASP A 81 -17.01 20.07 7.63
C ASP A 81 -16.14 21.23 7.09
N SER A 82 -14.91 20.95 6.65
CA SER A 82 -14.13 21.87 5.85
C SER A 82 -14.59 21.75 4.40
N SER A 83 -14.81 22.87 3.71
CA SER A 83 -15.22 22.87 2.29
C SER A 83 -14.17 22.32 1.32
N LEU A 84 -13.08 21.74 1.86
CA LEU A 84 -11.86 21.33 1.19
C LEU A 84 -11.33 20.11 1.97
N SER A 85 -11.81 18.90 1.67
CA SER A 85 -11.05 17.69 2.00
C SER A 85 -9.82 17.61 1.08
N SER A 86 -8.94 18.61 1.22
CA SER A 86 -7.69 18.71 0.50
C SER A 86 -6.81 17.57 0.95
N GLN A 87 -6.11 16.91 0.05
CA GLN A 87 -5.21 15.82 0.40
C GLN A 87 -3.93 16.36 1.06
N THR A 88 -4.04 17.16 2.13
CA THR A 88 -2.93 17.98 2.65
C THR A 88 -1.80 17.10 3.17
N GLY A 89 -2.15 16.08 3.95
CA GLY A 89 -1.17 15.11 4.47
C GLY A 89 -0.54 14.26 3.36
N VAL A 90 -1.36 13.71 2.46
CA VAL A 90 -0.89 12.91 1.32
C VAL A 90 0.00 13.75 0.38
N ARG A 91 -0.36 15.02 0.12
CA ARG A 91 0.45 15.97 -0.65
C ARG A 91 1.82 16.17 -0.02
N ALA A 92 1.89 16.37 1.30
CA ALA A 92 3.18 16.54 1.97
C ALA A 92 4.09 15.32 1.78
N VAL A 93 3.52 14.12 1.86
CA VAL A 93 4.26 12.86 1.65
C VAL A 93 4.67 12.69 0.19
N ILE A 94 3.81 13.07 -0.77
CA ILE A 94 4.15 13.08 -2.19
C ILE A 94 5.29 14.07 -2.45
N GLU A 95 5.24 15.27 -1.89
CA GLU A 95 6.27 16.29 -2.10
C GLU A 95 7.63 15.89 -1.50
N GLU A 96 7.63 15.16 -0.37
CA GLU A 96 8.82 14.57 0.25
C GLU A 96 9.36 13.36 -0.55
N LEU A 97 8.46 12.57 -1.14
CA LEU A 97 8.82 11.46 -2.02
C LEU A 97 9.43 11.97 -3.31
N VAL A 98 8.82 12.99 -3.91
CA VAL A 98 9.05 13.46 -5.27
C VAL A 98 10.02 14.64 -5.23
N THR A 99 11.29 14.38 -4.87
CA THR A 99 12.35 15.40 -4.77
C THR A 99 12.99 15.72 -6.13
N GLU A 100 13.69 16.85 -6.26
CA GLU A 100 14.26 17.32 -7.54
C GLU A 100 15.24 16.32 -8.18
N ASP A 101 15.94 15.51 -7.37
CA ASP A 101 16.86 14.46 -7.81
C ASP A 101 16.19 13.26 -8.48
N ILE A 102 14.86 13.15 -8.38
CA ILE A 102 14.06 12.11 -9.06
C ILE A 102 13.71 12.55 -10.49
N PHE A 103 13.86 13.84 -10.82
CA PHE A 103 13.41 14.39 -12.09
C PHE A 103 14.51 14.55 -13.14
N PRO A 104 14.20 14.27 -14.41
CA PRO A 104 12.94 13.68 -14.89
C PRO A 104 12.84 12.20 -14.50
N VAL A 105 11.62 11.70 -14.27
CA VAL A 105 11.38 10.26 -14.14
C VAL A 105 11.88 9.59 -15.42
N SER A 106 12.92 8.74 -15.33
CA SER A 106 13.63 8.25 -16.52
C SER A 106 13.18 6.87 -17.00
N LYS A 107 12.45 6.14 -16.17
CA LYS A 107 11.86 4.84 -16.52
C LYS A 107 10.37 5.02 -16.80
N PRO A 108 9.75 4.21 -17.67
CA PRO A 108 8.30 4.19 -17.83
C PRO A 108 7.64 3.89 -16.48
N VAL A 109 6.78 4.81 -16.02
CA VAL A 109 5.98 4.64 -14.81
C VAL A 109 4.57 5.07 -15.11
N TYR A 110 3.68 4.10 -15.21
CA TYR A 110 2.27 4.32 -15.45
C TYR A 110 1.53 4.50 -14.13
N VAL A 111 0.75 5.56 -14.01
CA VAL A 111 -0.23 5.71 -12.93
C VAL A 111 -1.64 5.65 -13.48
N THR A 112 -2.54 5.00 -12.74
CA THR A 112 -3.95 4.89 -13.12
C THR A 112 -4.78 5.96 -12.42
N ILE A 113 -5.58 6.69 -13.17
CA ILE A 113 -6.54 7.65 -12.64
C ILE A 113 -7.94 7.32 -13.18
N ALA A 114 -8.97 7.57 -12.39
CA ALA A 114 -10.36 7.38 -12.79
C ALA A 114 -10.94 8.72 -13.25
N ASN A 115 -11.38 8.80 -14.50
CA ASN A 115 -12.03 10.01 -14.99
C ASN A 115 -13.48 10.11 -14.51
N SER A 116 -14.12 11.25 -14.80
CA SER A 116 -15.51 11.54 -14.41
C SER A 116 -16.55 10.57 -14.98
N GLN A 117 -16.21 9.79 -16.00
CA GLN A 117 -17.06 8.75 -16.60
C GLN A 117 -16.85 7.37 -15.98
N GLY A 118 -15.97 7.23 -14.99
CA GLY A 118 -15.63 5.93 -14.39
C GLY A 118 -14.82 5.04 -15.33
N THR A 119 -14.01 5.63 -16.22
CA THR A 119 -13.09 4.91 -17.10
C THR A 119 -11.65 5.08 -16.59
N PRO A 120 -10.81 4.02 -16.62
CA PRO A 120 -9.40 4.15 -16.29
C PRO A 120 -8.63 4.90 -17.38
N GLU A 121 -7.77 5.82 -16.96
CA GLU A 121 -6.73 6.43 -17.78
C GLU A 121 -5.36 6.09 -17.20
N TYR A 122 -4.43 5.72 -18.08
CA TYR A 122 -3.09 5.29 -17.70
C TYR A 122 -2.09 6.34 -18.19
N ILE A 123 -1.49 7.06 -17.26
CA ILE A 123 -0.60 8.18 -17.57
C ILE A 123 0.85 7.77 -17.32
N ASP A 124 1.67 7.77 -18.37
CA ASP A 124 3.14 7.65 -18.19
C ASP A 124 3.69 8.93 -17.58
N LEU A 125 4.45 8.77 -16.51
CA LEU A 125 5.13 9.85 -15.80
C LEU A 125 6.51 10.17 -16.37
N ALA A 126 7.05 9.32 -17.25
CA ALA A 126 8.38 9.51 -17.81
C ALA A 126 8.51 10.86 -18.53
N GLY A 127 9.58 11.60 -18.22
CA GLY A 127 9.86 12.91 -18.83
C GLY A 127 8.91 14.05 -18.43
N ARG A 128 7.89 13.81 -17.59
CA ARG A 128 6.96 14.87 -17.17
C ARG A 128 7.59 15.83 -16.16
N PRO A 129 7.14 17.11 -16.14
CA PRO A 129 7.53 18.06 -15.10
C PRO A 129 7.13 17.58 -13.71
N ARG A 130 7.94 17.93 -12.70
CA ARG A 130 7.70 17.62 -11.29
C ARG A 130 6.28 17.95 -10.82
N ARG A 131 5.77 19.12 -11.20
CA ARG A 131 4.42 19.55 -10.81
C ARG A 131 3.34 18.60 -11.33
N GLU A 132 3.43 18.19 -12.59
CA GLU A 132 2.46 17.26 -13.18
C GLU A 132 2.52 15.89 -12.50
N VAL A 133 3.72 15.39 -12.17
CA VAL A 133 3.85 14.14 -11.44
C VAL A 133 3.18 14.22 -10.07
N ILE A 134 3.36 15.33 -9.33
CA ILE A 134 2.68 15.54 -8.05
C ILE A 134 1.15 15.56 -8.23
N ASP A 135 0.64 16.29 -9.21
CA ASP A 135 -0.81 16.39 -9.47
C ASP A 135 -1.41 15.03 -9.87
N LEU A 136 -0.71 14.26 -10.69
CA LEU A 136 -1.11 12.90 -11.10
C LEU A 136 -1.05 11.88 -9.96
N LEU A 137 -0.05 11.99 -9.07
CA LEU A 137 0.03 11.16 -7.86
C LEU A 137 -1.07 11.50 -6.85
N LEU A 138 -1.47 12.76 -6.74
CA LEU A 138 -2.63 13.16 -5.95
C LEU A 138 -3.93 12.63 -6.57
N ALA A 139 -4.06 12.70 -7.89
CA ALA A 139 -5.23 12.16 -8.59
C ALA A 139 -5.37 10.65 -8.39
N THR A 140 -4.28 9.87 -8.56
CA THR A 140 -4.33 8.42 -8.36
C THR A 140 -4.61 8.03 -6.90
N CYS A 141 -4.35 8.91 -5.93
CA CYS A 141 -4.64 8.69 -4.51
C CYS A 141 -5.94 9.37 -4.00
N ALA A 142 -6.73 9.97 -4.90
CA ALA A 142 -7.97 10.67 -4.56
C ALA A 142 -9.13 9.71 -4.24
N MET A 143 -8.98 8.94 -3.16
CA MET A 143 -9.91 7.88 -2.78
C MET A 143 -11.29 8.47 -2.51
N PRO A 144 -12.34 8.04 -3.24
CA PRO A 144 -13.69 8.52 -2.99
C PRO A 144 -14.10 8.30 -1.54
N ILE A 145 -15.02 9.14 -1.04
CA ILE A 145 -15.46 9.21 0.36
C ILE A 145 -14.44 9.88 1.29
N VAL A 146 -13.13 9.69 1.08
CA VAL A 146 -12.08 10.28 1.94
C VAL A 146 -11.59 11.61 1.40
N PHE A 147 -11.35 11.69 0.09
CA PHE A 147 -10.77 12.89 -0.54
C PHE A 147 -11.63 13.42 -1.67
N SER A 148 -11.52 14.73 -1.90
CA SER A 148 -12.10 15.37 -3.08
C SER A 148 -11.35 14.96 -4.36
N PRO A 149 -12.05 14.89 -5.51
CA PRO A 149 -11.40 14.71 -6.81
C PRO A 149 -10.32 15.77 -7.08
N VAL A 150 -9.29 15.38 -7.81
CA VAL A 150 -8.18 16.26 -8.20
C VAL A 150 -8.39 16.73 -9.63
N THR A 151 -8.24 18.02 -9.87
CA THR A 151 -8.31 18.58 -11.22
C THR A 151 -6.95 18.49 -11.90
N PHE A 152 -6.89 17.82 -13.04
CA PHE A 152 -5.71 17.74 -13.90
C PHE A 152 -6.13 18.08 -15.34
N GLU A 153 -5.41 18.97 -16.00
CA GLU A 153 -5.73 19.45 -17.37
C GLU A 153 -7.19 19.92 -17.59
N GLY A 154 -7.84 20.41 -16.54
CA GLY A 154 -9.22 20.92 -16.59
C GLY A 154 -10.31 19.88 -16.31
N GLU A 155 -9.95 18.60 -16.16
CA GLU A 155 -10.87 17.51 -15.86
C GLU A 155 -10.68 17.01 -14.42
N ALA A 156 -11.75 16.49 -13.81
CA ALA A 156 -11.73 15.96 -12.46
C ALA A 156 -11.45 14.45 -12.46
N TYR A 157 -10.47 14.04 -11.66
CA TYR A 157 -10.04 12.66 -11.52
C TYR A 157 -10.11 12.17 -10.08
N MET A 158 -10.34 10.87 -9.95
CA MET A 158 -10.37 10.13 -8.68
C MET A 158 -9.32 9.01 -8.68
N ASP A 159 -9.18 8.35 -7.53
CA ASP A 159 -8.29 7.21 -7.35
C ASP A 159 -8.55 6.12 -8.41
N GLY A 160 -7.49 5.72 -9.12
CA GLY A 160 -7.59 4.73 -10.19
C GLY A 160 -8.00 3.34 -9.71
N GLY A 161 -7.83 3.04 -8.42
CA GLY A 161 -8.16 1.75 -7.82
C GLY A 161 -9.65 1.43 -7.85
N VAL A 162 -10.49 2.42 -8.13
CA VAL A 162 -11.94 2.24 -8.28
C VAL A 162 -12.35 1.67 -9.64
N VAL A 163 -11.48 1.81 -10.65
CA VAL A 163 -11.74 1.39 -12.05
C VAL A 163 -10.76 0.31 -12.52
N ASP A 164 -9.49 0.41 -12.12
CA ASP A 164 -8.46 -0.60 -12.37
C ASP A 164 -7.43 -0.58 -11.23
N ASN A 165 -7.59 -1.51 -10.30
CA ASN A 165 -6.75 -1.59 -9.10
C ASN A 165 -5.46 -2.37 -9.30
N LEU A 166 -5.27 -3.10 -10.41
CA LEU A 166 -4.02 -3.80 -10.74
C LEU A 166 -3.70 -3.55 -12.23
N PRO A 167 -3.17 -2.36 -12.56
CA PRO A 167 -3.18 -1.82 -13.92
C PRO A 167 -2.12 -2.46 -14.82
N VAL A 168 -2.42 -3.66 -15.29
CA VAL A 168 -1.54 -4.46 -16.16
C VAL A 168 -1.60 -4.02 -17.63
N LEU A 169 -2.70 -3.36 -18.04
CA LEU A 169 -2.93 -2.99 -19.44
C LEU A 169 -1.80 -2.13 -20.06
N PRO A 170 -1.33 -1.02 -19.46
CA PRO A 170 -0.28 -0.21 -20.09
C PRO A 170 1.03 -0.98 -20.28
N ILE A 171 1.42 -1.81 -19.29
CA ILE A 171 2.58 -2.70 -19.38
C ILE A 171 2.43 -3.69 -20.55
N TYR A 172 1.24 -4.27 -20.71
CA TYR A 172 0.97 -5.21 -21.78
C TYR A 172 1.01 -4.54 -23.17
N LEU A 173 0.44 -3.34 -23.30
CA LEU A 173 0.41 -2.59 -24.56
C LEU A 173 1.79 -2.13 -25.01
N ASP A 174 2.67 -1.79 -24.07
CA ASP A 174 4.07 -1.42 -24.34
C ASP A 174 4.98 -2.60 -24.71
N GLY A 175 4.45 -3.82 -24.72
CA GLY A 175 5.18 -5.00 -25.18
C GLY A 175 6.01 -5.69 -24.10
N TYR A 176 5.92 -5.28 -22.83
CA TYR A 176 6.53 -6.03 -21.74
C TYR A 176 5.85 -7.39 -21.59
N ARG A 177 6.65 -8.47 -21.58
CA ARG A 177 6.16 -9.86 -21.45
C ARG A 177 6.70 -10.60 -20.24
N ASP A 178 7.72 -10.07 -19.60
CA ASP A 178 8.23 -10.52 -18.31
C ASP A 178 7.68 -9.60 -17.22
N VAL A 179 6.74 -10.10 -16.42
CA VAL A 179 5.97 -9.29 -15.47
C VAL A 179 6.03 -9.87 -14.06
N ILE A 180 6.22 -8.98 -13.09
CA ILE A 180 5.97 -9.23 -11.67
C ILE A 180 4.75 -8.40 -11.29
N SER A 181 3.73 -9.02 -10.69
CA SER A 181 2.59 -8.28 -10.13
C SER A 181 2.55 -8.43 -8.62
N ILE A 182 2.38 -7.33 -7.90
CA ILE A 182 2.21 -7.32 -6.45
C ILE A 182 0.83 -6.78 -6.14
N SER A 183 -0.01 -7.64 -5.59
CA SER A 183 -1.36 -7.29 -5.14
C SER A 183 -1.38 -7.14 -3.62
N ALA A 184 -2.05 -6.11 -3.13
CA ALA A 184 -2.40 -5.92 -1.73
C ALA A 184 -3.74 -6.60 -1.36
N SER A 185 -4.25 -7.50 -2.21
CA SER A 185 -5.48 -8.28 -2.01
C SER A 185 -5.29 -9.74 -2.45
N GLN A 186 -5.86 -10.68 -1.70
CA GLN A 186 -5.78 -12.12 -2.03
C GLN A 186 -6.56 -12.50 -3.29
N THR A 187 -7.57 -11.70 -3.65
CA THR A 187 -8.52 -12.01 -4.72
C THR A 187 -8.22 -11.29 -6.03
N LEU A 188 -7.42 -10.21 -5.97
CA LEU A 188 -7.06 -9.44 -7.15
C LEU A 188 -5.89 -10.10 -7.86
N LYS A 189 -6.13 -10.59 -9.08
CA LYS A 189 -5.18 -11.32 -9.92
C LYS A 189 -5.26 -10.83 -11.36
N ILE A 190 -4.21 -11.09 -12.12
CA ILE A 190 -4.22 -10.82 -13.56
C ILE A 190 -5.13 -11.84 -14.25
N ASP A 191 -5.98 -11.34 -15.15
CA ASP A 191 -6.80 -12.16 -16.03
C ASP A 191 -5.92 -12.81 -17.13
N LYS A 192 -5.61 -14.09 -16.97
CA LYS A 192 -4.74 -14.86 -17.87
C LYS A 192 -5.42 -15.28 -19.17
N ASP A 193 -6.74 -15.14 -19.26
CA ASP A 193 -7.47 -15.35 -20.52
C ASP A 193 -7.38 -14.09 -21.40
N LYS A 194 -7.10 -12.93 -20.80
CA LYS A 194 -6.95 -11.64 -21.48
C LYS A 194 -5.50 -11.26 -21.77
N TYR A 195 -4.57 -11.58 -20.86
CA TYR A 195 -3.17 -11.15 -20.94
C TYR A 195 -2.21 -12.34 -21.02
N PHE A 196 -1.37 -12.34 -22.06
CA PHE A 196 -0.40 -13.40 -22.33
C PHE A 196 1.02 -12.91 -22.04
N PHE A 197 1.66 -13.46 -21.01
CA PHE A 197 3.01 -13.12 -20.58
C PHE A 197 3.95 -14.31 -20.79
N ASP A 198 5.20 -14.01 -21.16
CA ASP A 198 6.25 -15.03 -21.30
C ASP A 198 6.70 -15.53 -19.93
N ASN A 199 6.83 -14.61 -18.98
CA ASN A 199 7.10 -14.91 -17.57
C ASN A 199 6.18 -14.06 -16.70
N LEU A 200 5.48 -14.69 -15.76
CA LEU A 200 4.60 -14.00 -14.82
C LEU A 200 4.86 -14.48 -13.39
N ILE A 201 5.31 -13.58 -12.52
CA ILE A 201 5.45 -13.81 -11.08
C ILE A 201 4.35 -13.04 -10.36
N GLU A 202 3.35 -13.76 -9.86
CA GLU A 202 2.26 -13.16 -9.06
C GLU A 202 2.58 -13.25 -7.57
N ILE A 203 2.70 -12.10 -6.93
CA ILE A 203 2.90 -11.95 -5.49
C ILE A 203 1.57 -11.46 -4.90
N THR A 204 0.90 -12.35 -4.17
CA THR A 204 -0.39 -12.09 -3.54
C THR A 204 -0.34 -12.47 -2.07
N PRO A 205 -1.03 -11.76 -1.16
CA PRO A 205 -0.93 -12.01 0.27
C PRO A 205 -1.41 -13.43 0.60
N SER A 206 -0.60 -14.22 1.30
CA SER A 206 -1.06 -15.54 1.76
C SER A 206 -2.03 -15.46 2.93
N LYS A 207 -2.09 -14.32 3.60
CA LYS A 207 -3.02 -14.00 4.69
C LYS A 207 -3.76 -12.73 4.35
N ASP A 208 -4.97 -12.60 4.88
CA ASP A 208 -5.75 -11.39 4.70
C ASP A 208 -5.02 -10.19 5.35
N LEU A 209 -4.92 -9.10 4.59
CA LEU A 209 -4.35 -7.83 5.04
C LEU A 209 -5.41 -6.90 5.67
N GLY A 210 -6.66 -7.36 5.75
CA GLY A 210 -7.78 -6.65 6.34
C GLY A 210 -8.63 -5.90 5.31
N GLY A 211 -9.83 -5.52 5.76
CA GLY A 211 -10.81 -4.76 5.00
C GLY A 211 -10.49 -3.27 4.92
N ILE A 212 -11.53 -2.43 4.86
CA ILE A 212 -11.37 -0.97 4.73
C ILE A 212 -10.82 -0.37 6.03
N ILE A 213 -11.34 -0.78 7.19
CA ILE A 213 -11.02 -0.17 8.49
C ILE A 213 -9.72 -0.73 9.06
N ASP A 214 -9.63 -2.06 9.15
CA ASP A 214 -8.56 -2.82 9.78
C ASP A 214 -7.37 -3.10 8.84
N GLY A 215 -7.54 -2.88 7.53
CA GLY A 215 -6.50 -2.95 6.51
C GLY A 215 -6.21 -1.61 5.87
N THR A 216 -7.03 -1.16 4.93
CA THR A 216 -6.80 0.03 4.08
C THR A 216 -6.50 1.31 4.87
N LEU A 217 -7.22 1.55 5.97
CA LEU A 217 -7.05 2.73 6.83
C LEU A 217 -6.20 2.48 8.08
N ASN A 218 -5.59 1.30 8.21
CA ASN A 218 -4.85 0.90 9.40
C ASN A 218 -3.34 1.11 9.24
N PHE A 219 -2.87 2.30 9.62
CA PHE A 219 -1.45 2.67 9.60
C PHE A 219 -0.72 2.39 10.93
N SER A 220 -1.23 1.47 11.76
CA SER A 220 -0.57 1.11 13.02
C SER A 220 0.79 0.45 12.77
N VAL A 221 1.73 0.65 13.71
CA VAL A 221 3.08 0.06 13.63
C VAL A 221 3.01 -1.46 13.45
N THR A 222 2.14 -2.11 14.19
CA THR A 222 1.91 -3.56 14.16
C THR A 222 1.42 -3.99 12.77
N SER A 223 0.32 -3.43 12.26
CA SER A 223 -0.22 -3.79 10.94
C SER A 223 0.77 -3.53 9.80
N LYS A 224 1.55 -2.44 9.86
CA LYS A 224 2.59 -2.18 8.87
C LYS A 224 3.72 -3.21 8.92
N ALA A 225 4.19 -3.56 10.12
CA ALA A 225 5.22 -4.59 10.29
C ALA A 225 4.74 -5.96 9.79
N PHE A 226 3.47 -6.32 10.05
CA PHE A 226 2.86 -7.53 9.51
C PHE A 226 2.92 -7.57 7.99
N ALA A 227 2.33 -6.56 7.35
CA ALA A 227 2.17 -6.53 5.91
C ALA A 227 3.53 -6.45 5.21
N LYS A 228 4.50 -5.73 5.79
CA LYS A 228 5.90 -5.70 5.32
C LYS A 228 6.54 -7.09 5.36
N GLU A 229 6.50 -7.77 6.51
CA GLU A 229 7.08 -9.11 6.65
C GLU A 229 6.38 -10.13 5.74
N LEU A 230 5.04 -10.08 5.68
CA LEU A 230 4.24 -10.95 4.83
C LEU A 230 4.60 -10.75 3.36
N GLY A 231 4.74 -9.50 2.90
CA GLY A 231 5.15 -9.18 1.53
C GLY A 231 6.51 -9.73 1.17
N TYR A 232 7.48 -9.64 2.07
CA TYR A 232 8.81 -10.21 1.87
C TYR A 232 8.76 -11.74 1.72
N LEU A 233 8.05 -12.41 2.63
CA LEU A 233 7.96 -13.87 2.63
C LEU A 233 7.18 -14.40 1.41
N ASP A 234 6.08 -13.76 1.04
CA ASP A 234 5.29 -14.13 -0.13
C ASP A 234 6.05 -13.93 -1.44
N ALA A 235 6.76 -12.80 -1.56
CA ALA A 235 7.59 -12.53 -2.72
C ALA A 235 8.73 -13.55 -2.85
N LYS A 236 9.43 -13.83 -1.74
CA LYS A 236 10.46 -14.86 -1.69
C LYS A 236 9.93 -16.19 -2.22
N ARG A 237 8.79 -16.66 -1.70
CA ARG A 237 8.16 -17.90 -2.12
C ARG A 237 7.77 -17.90 -3.60
N ALA A 238 7.16 -16.82 -4.10
CA ALA A 238 6.75 -16.71 -5.50
C ALA A 238 7.95 -16.70 -6.46
N ILE A 239 9.01 -15.97 -6.11
CA ILE A 239 10.25 -15.90 -6.90
C ILE A 239 10.98 -17.24 -6.89
N GLU A 240 11.11 -17.89 -5.73
CA GLU A 240 11.74 -19.22 -5.64
C GLU A 240 11.00 -20.26 -6.48
N LYS A 241 9.66 -20.28 -6.39
CA LYS A 241 8.83 -21.13 -7.24
C LYS A 241 9.10 -20.88 -8.72
N TYR A 242 9.09 -19.62 -9.14
CA TYR A 242 9.39 -19.23 -10.51
C TYR A 242 10.78 -19.72 -10.96
N LEU A 243 11.81 -19.52 -10.13
CA LEU A 243 13.17 -19.94 -10.46
C LEU A 243 13.30 -21.47 -10.55
N ILE A 244 12.58 -22.23 -9.73
CA ILE A 244 12.55 -23.70 -9.82
C ILE A 244 11.87 -24.14 -11.12
N GLU A 245 10.71 -23.59 -11.45
CA GLU A 245 9.95 -23.94 -12.65
C GLU A 245 10.69 -23.63 -13.96
N HIS A 246 11.70 -22.75 -13.91
CA HIS A 246 12.51 -22.35 -15.06
C HIS A 246 13.95 -22.89 -15.00
N ASP A 247 14.22 -23.91 -14.16
CA ASP A 247 15.55 -24.55 -13.99
C ASP A 247 16.67 -23.55 -13.65
N MET A 248 16.32 -22.47 -12.95
CA MET A 248 17.23 -21.39 -12.56
C MET A 248 17.60 -21.43 -11.07
N ALA A 249 16.95 -22.28 -10.29
CA ALA A 249 17.19 -22.39 -8.85
C ALA A 249 18.56 -23.04 -8.55
N THR A 250 19.31 -22.46 -7.62
CA THR A 250 20.47 -23.15 -7.05
C THR A 250 20.00 -24.27 -6.10
N PRO A 251 20.82 -25.29 -5.83
CA PRO A 251 20.48 -26.33 -4.85
C PRO A 251 20.11 -25.79 -3.47
N ASP A 252 20.75 -24.70 -3.03
CA ASP A 252 20.44 -24.03 -1.77
C ASP A 252 19.07 -23.32 -1.80
N MET A 253 18.67 -22.74 -2.94
CA MET A 253 17.36 -22.12 -3.13
C MET A 253 16.24 -23.16 -3.16
N ALA A 254 16.46 -24.29 -3.83
CA ALA A 254 15.49 -25.39 -3.84
C ALA A 254 15.27 -25.98 -2.44
N LYS A 255 16.35 -26.08 -1.64
CA LYS A 255 16.29 -26.53 -0.25
C LYS A 255 15.66 -25.49 0.68
N GLN A 256 15.93 -24.20 0.46
CA GLN A 256 15.26 -23.11 1.18
C GLN A 256 13.77 -23.05 0.88
N ALA A 257 13.33 -23.21 -0.37
CA ALA A 257 11.91 -23.22 -0.72
C ALA A 257 11.12 -24.30 0.03
N GLN A 258 11.70 -25.50 0.21
CA GLN A 258 11.12 -26.56 1.05
C GLN A 258 11.08 -26.20 2.54
N MET A 259 12.12 -25.56 3.08
CA MET A 259 12.18 -25.15 4.49
C MET A 259 11.32 -23.92 4.80
N VAL A 260 11.11 -23.03 3.82
CA VAL A 260 10.25 -21.86 3.94
C VAL A 260 8.81 -22.30 4.14
N ASP A 261 8.31 -23.33 3.46
CA ASP A 261 6.93 -23.81 3.63
C ASP A 261 6.66 -24.29 5.08
N GLU A 262 7.64 -24.95 5.71
CA GLU A 262 7.56 -25.41 7.10
C GLU A 262 7.78 -24.29 8.14
N GLY A 263 8.74 -23.37 7.89
CA GLY A 263 9.07 -22.25 8.80
C GLY A 263 8.09 -21.07 8.72
N TYR A 264 7.45 -20.87 7.57
CA TYR A 264 6.41 -19.87 7.34
C TYR A 264 5.18 -20.13 8.21
N GLY A 265 4.82 -21.40 8.40
CA GLY A 265 3.79 -21.78 9.37
C GLY A 265 4.14 -21.39 10.82
N TYR A 266 5.42 -21.25 11.17
CA TYR A 266 5.88 -20.92 12.51
C TYR A 266 5.99 -19.41 12.77
N SER A 267 6.61 -18.63 11.86
CA SER A 267 6.74 -17.17 12.04
C SER A 267 5.37 -16.49 12.04
N THR A 268 4.49 -16.93 11.15
CA THR A 268 3.16 -16.35 11.03
C THR A 268 2.25 -16.73 12.21
N LYS A 269 2.43 -17.90 12.84
CA LYS A 269 1.78 -18.25 14.13
C LYS A 269 2.25 -17.37 15.29
N SER A 270 3.56 -17.11 15.36
CA SER A 270 4.12 -16.21 16.38
C SER A 270 3.58 -14.77 16.20
N TYR A 271 3.42 -14.32 14.96
CA TYR A 271 2.82 -13.03 14.68
C TYR A 271 1.32 -12.99 14.96
N GLU A 272 0.56 -14.02 14.59
CA GLU A 272 -0.87 -14.14 14.93
C GLU A 272 -1.10 -14.07 16.43
N GLN A 273 -0.25 -14.70 17.24
CA GLN A 273 -0.29 -14.54 18.70
C GLN A 273 -0.08 -13.08 19.12
N LYS A 274 0.93 -12.40 18.58
CA LYS A 274 1.20 -10.98 18.88
C LYS A 274 0.06 -10.06 18.43
N LEU A 275 -0.56 -10.35 17.29
CA LEU A 275 -1.71 -9.59 16.78
C LEU A 275 -2.95 -9.82 17.66
N ALA A 276 -3.22 -11.06 18.04
CA ALA A 276 -4.31 -11.39 18.96
C ALA A 276 -4.11 -10.75 20.34
N GLU A 277 -2.87 -10.75 20.86
CA GLU A 277 -2.50 -10.06 22.10
C GLU A 277 -2.71 -8.54 21.98
N ALA A 278 -2.32 -7.94 20.84
CA ALA A 278 -2.50 -6.51 20.59
C ALA A 278 -3.97 -6.11 20.42
N GLN A 279 -4.78 -6.93 19.75
CA GLN A 279 -6.22 -6.73 19.61
C GLN A 279 -6.92 -6.84 20.96
N ALA A 280 -6.60 -7.88 21.75
CA ALA A 280 -7.11 -8.04 23.11
C ALA A 280 -6.72 -6.86 24.02
N ALA A 281 -5.49 -6.35 23.90
CA ALA A 281 -5.05 -5.18 24.66
C ALA A 281 -5.82 -3.90 24.28
N ARG A 282 -6.22 -3.76 23.01
CA ARG A 282 -6.99 -2.62 22.51
C ARG A 282 -8.45 -2.69 22.97
N GLU A 283 -9.07 -3.86 22.88
CA GLU A 283 -10.42 -4.10 23.43
C GLU A 283 -10.47 -3.85 24.93
N GLU A 284 -9.45 -4.27 25.67
CA GLU A 284 -9.33 -3.99 27.10
C GLU A 284 -9.17 -2.48 27.36
N ALA A 285 -8.34 -1.77 26.59
CA ALA A 285 -8.19 -0.32 26.72
C ALA A 285 -9.51 0.43 26.45
N ASP A 286 -10.24 0.04 25.41
CA ASP A 286 -11.54 0.62 25.04
C ASP A 286 -12.59 0.33 26.12
N TYR A 287 -12.60 -0.89 26.67
CA TYR A 287 -13.45 -1.27 27.80
C TYR A 287 -13.15 -0.42 29.06
N GLN A 288 -11.87 -0.24 29.40
CA GLN A 288 -11.48 0.58 30.55
C GLN A 288 -11.82 2.06 30.36
N ASN A 289 -11.69 2.58 29.13
CA ASN A 289 -12.07 3.95 28.80
C ASN A 289 -13.59 4.16 28.89
N ALA A 290 -14.39 3.24 28.34
CA ALA A 290 -15.85 3.26 28.46
C ALA A 290 -16.31 3.19 29.93
N ARG A 291 -15.64 2.36 30.75
CA ARG A 291 -15.92 2.25 32.19
C ARG A 291 -15.57 3.52 32.97
N LYS A 292 -14.48 4.21 32.61
CA LYS A 292 -14.12 5.52 33.20
C LYS A 292 -15.13 6.59 32.83
N ALA A 293 -15.56 6.64 31.57
CA ALA A 293 -16.59 7.58 31.11
C ALA A 293 -17.92 7.38 31.85
N ALA A 294 -18.35 6.14 32.04
CA ALA A 294 -19.57 5.82 32.79
C ALA A 294 -19.50 6.26 34.27
N LYS A 295 -18.35 6.08 34.94
CA LYS A 295 -18.15 6.56 36.31
C LYS A 295 -18.12 8.08 36.42
N HIS A 296 -17.63 8.77 35.40
CA HIS A 296 -17.63 10.23 35.37
C HIS A 296 -19.06 10.77 35.24
N ALA A 297 -19.87 10.18 34.35
CA ALA A 297 -21.28 10.52 34.20
C ALA A 297 -22.09 10.31 35.50
N GLU A 298 -21.89 9.17 36.21
CA GLU A 298 -22.52 8.94 37.52
C GLU A 298 -22.13 9.97 38.59
N LEU A 299 -20.90 10.49 38.54
CA LEU A 299 -20.42 11.51 39.47
C LEU A 299 -21.04 12.87 39.16
N GLU A 300 -21.15 13.24 37.89
CA GLU A 300 -21.82 14.46 37.43
C GLU A 300 -23.30 14.48 37.82
N ASP A 301 -24.02 13.37 37.63
CA ASP A 301 -25.41 13.22 38.07
C ASP A 301 -25.58 13.37 39.58
N ARG A 302 -24.66 12.81 40.37
CA ARG A 302 -24.68 12.95 41.84
C ARG A 302 -24.43 14.38 42.27
N ILE A 303 -23.49 15.07 41.63
CA ILE A 303 -23.16 16.47 41.89
C ILE A 303 -24.38 17.35 41.55
N SER A 304 -24.97 17.18 40.36
CA SER A 304 -26.17 17.91 39.94
C SER A 304 -27.34 17.71 40.91
N SER A 305 -27.63 16.46 41.31
CA SER A 305 -28.74 16.20 42.25
C SER A 305 -28.50 16.78 43.65
N THR A 306 -27.25 17.03 44.02
CA THR A 306 -26.87 17.64 45.30
C THR A 306 -27.05 19.16 45.24
N PHE A 307 -26.69 19.79 44.12
CA PHE A 307 -26.95 21.20 43.86
C PHE A 307 -28.45 21.51 43.79
N ASP A 308 -29.25 20.69 43.09
CA ASP A 308 -30.71 20.84 43.02
C ASP A 308 -31.41 20.72 44.40
N LYS A 309 -30.81 19.95 45.32
CA LYS A 309 -31.31 19.83 46.70
C LYS A 309 -30.94 21.05 47.54
N LEU A 310 -29.77 21.65 47.31
CA LEU A 310 -29.31 22.84 48.04
C LEU A 310 -30.09 24.10 47.64
N GLU A 311 -30.44 24.25 46.36
CA GLU A 311 -31.25 25.39 45.88
C GLU A 311 -32.68 25.39 46.43
N LYS A 312 -33.21 24.25 46.90
CA LYS A 312 -34.54 24.18 47.53
C LYS A 312 -34.56 24.61 49.01
N PHE A 313 -33.40 24.92 49.59
CA PHE A 313 -33.27 25.38 50.98
C PHE A 313 -32.81 26.85 51.11
N LEU A 314 -32.64 27.55 49.99
CA LEU A 314 -32.43 29.00 49.92
C LEU A 314 -33.70 29.68 49.42
#